data_AF-B4WGI7-F1
#
_entry.id   AF-B4WGI7-F1
#
_cell.length_a   1.000
_cell.length_b   1.000
_cell.length_c   1.000
_cell.angle_alpha   90.00
_cell.angle_beta   90.00
_cell.angle_gamma   90.00
#
_symmetry.space_group_name_H-M   'P 1'
#
loop_
_entity.id
_entity.type
_entity.pdbx_description
1 polymer ?
#
loop_
_entity_poly.entity_id
_entity_poly.type
_entity_poly.pdbx_seq_one_letter_code
_entity_poly.pdbx_strand_id
1 'polypeptide(L)'
;MTESTPTNEQAEKLKSPSAKVPSEHEVAEVIAELEQYKARLIEDFTATAKKAKLPKSMTMSQLKNHPEILKIEASLAQLRGEAVESNR
;
A
#
# COMPACT_ATOMS: atom_id res chain seq x y z
N MET A 1 -1.42 33.17 38.74
CA MET A 1 -2.72 33.03 38.03
C MET A 1 -2.40 33.22 36.56
N THR A 2 -2.10 32.13 35.86
CA THR A 2 -2.95 31.55 34.78
C THR A 2 -3.08 32.53 33.61
N GLU A 3 -2.68 32.25 32.37
CA GLU A 3 -2.71 30.96 31.68
C GLU A 3 -1.76 31.02 30.46
N SER A 4 -1.03 29.93 30.27
CA SER A 4 -0.21 29.67 29.10
C SER A 4 -1.08 29.67 27.85
N THR A 5 -0.60 30.32 26.78
CA THR A 5 -1.04 30.03 25.42
C THR A 5 -0.40 28.73 24.96
N PRO A 6 -1.12 27.65 24.61
CA PRO A 6 -0.60 26.62 23.73
C PRO A 6 -1.20 26.88 22.35
N THR A 7 -0.54 27.72 21.57
CA THR A 7 -0.81 27.80 20.14
C THR A 7 0.51 27.70 19.44
N ASN A 8 0.98 26.46 19.26
CA ASN A 8 1.56 26.08 17.98
C ASN A 8 1.54 24.55 17.82
N GLU A 9 0.35 23.98 17.86
CA GLU A 9 0.09 22.65 17.30
C GLU A 9 0.04 22.80 15.77
N GLN A 10 1.20 22.91 15.13
CA GLN A 10 1.42 22.75 13.70
C GLN A 10 2.85 23.21 13.36
N ALA A 11 3.79 22.27 13.30
CA ALA A 11 4.87 22.27 12.31
C ALA A 11 5.95 21.20 12.61
N GLU A 12 5.62 19.90 12.69
CA GLU A 12 6.65 18.83 12.50
C GLU A 12 6.05 17.53 11.92
N LYS A 13 5.05 17.62 11.02
CA LYS A 13 4.64 16.47 10.18
C LYS A 13 4.99 16.69 8.72
N LEU A 14 6.15 17.27 8.48
CA LEU A 14 6.85 17.22 7.20
C LEU A 14 8.08 16.35 7.45
N LYS A 15 7.90 15.02 7.31
CA LYS A 15 9.01 14.06 7.33
C LYS A 15 9.85 14.36 6.10
N SER A 16 10.84 15.22 6.27
CA SER A 16 11.91 15.49 5.29
C SER A 16 12.48 14.16 4.80
N PRO A 17 12.81 14.04 3.50
CA PRO A 17 13.36 12.82 2.92
C PRO A 17 14.83 12.73 3.28
N SER A 18 15.13 12.43 4.55
CA SER A 18 16.45 11.89 4.88
C SER A 18 16.47 10.49 4.29
N ALA A 19 17.44 10.24 3.41
CA ALA A 19 17.74 8.94 2.80
C ALA A 19 18.17 7.91 3.87
N LYS A 20 17.23 7.61 4.77
CA LYS A 20 17.35 6.59 5.80
C LYS A 20 16.81 5.33 5.18
N VAL A 21 17.65 4.30 5.10
CA VAL A 21 17.20 2.96 4.74
C VAL A 21 15.99 2.65 5.63
N PRO A 22 14.81 2.37 5.04
CA PRO A 22 13.60 2.12 5.81
C PRO A 22 13.85 0.93 6.74
N SER A 23 13.39 1.03 7.98
CA SER A 23 13.49 -0.09 8.92
C SER A 23 12.63 -1.27 8.45
N GLU A 24 12.97 -2.49 8.86
CA GLU A 24 12.19 -3.69 8.52
C GLU A 24 10.70 -3.54 8.90
N HIS A 25 10.41 -2.86 10.01
CA HIS A 25 9.05 -2.55 10.45
C HIS A 25 8.33 -1.60 9.49
N GLU A 26 8.98 -0.52 9.06
CA GLU A 26 8.42 0.41 8.07
C GLU A 26 8.15 -0.30 6.72
N VAL A 27 9.06 -1.20 6.30
CA VAL A 27 8.85 -2.01 5.08
C VAL A 27 7.67 -2.98 5.26
N ALA A 28 7.55 -3.63 6.42
CA ALA A 28 6.45 -4.55 6.72
C ALA A 28 5.09 -3.84 6.74
N GLU A 29 5.02 -2.63 7.32
CA GLU A 29 3.81 -1.80 7.31
C GLU A 29 3.39 -1.44 5.88
N VAL A 30 4.34 -0.97 5.05
CA VAL A 30 4.04 -0.63 3.64
C VAL A 30 3.60 -1.87 2.86
N ILE A 31 4.21 -3.03 3.08
CA ILE A 31 3.77 -4.30 2.49
C ILE A 31 2.33 -4.61 2.87
N ALA A 32 1.98 -4.50 4.16
CA ALA A 32 0.63 -4.78 4.64
C ALA A 32 -0.41 -3.82 4.02
N GLU A 33 -0.09 -2.53 3.92
CA GLU A 33 -0.95 -1.53 3.28
C GLU A 33 -1.17 -1.83 1.79
N LEU A 34 -0.11 -2.18 1.06
CA LEU A 34 -0.18 -2.56 -0.35
C LEU A 34 -1.02 -3.81 -0.57
N GLU A 35 -0.91 -4.81 0.30
CA GLU A 35 -1.73 -6.03 0.24
C GLU A 35 -3.20 -5.73 0.52
N GLN A 36 -3.48 -4.89 1.52
CA GLN A 36 -4.84 -4.46 1.81
C GLN A 36 -5.46 -3.68 0.65
N TYR A 37 -4.68 -2.79 0.02
CA TYR A 37 -5.12 -2.05 -1.16
C TYR A 37 -5.42 -2.98 -2.34
N LYS A 38 -4.56 -3.97 -2.59
CA LYS A 38 -4.79 -5.01 -3.61
C LYS A 38 -6.08 -5.78 -3.33
N ALA A 39 -6.32 -6.19 -2.09
CA ALA A 39 -7.53 -6.92 -1.71
C ALA A 39 -8.80 -6.10 -1.99
N ARG A 40 -8.80 -4.82 -1.63
CA ARG A 40 -9.91 -3.90 -1.90
C ARG A 40 -10.18 -3.73 -3.39
N LEU A 41 -9.12 -3.56 -4.21
CA LEU A 41 -9.22 -3.50 -5.67
C LEU A 41 -9.88 -4.76 -6.25
N ILE A 42 -9.48 -5.93 -5.77
CA ILE A 42 -10.06 -7.21 -6.19
C ILE A 42 -11.54 -7.29 -5.78
N GLU A 43 -11.88 -6.89 -4.56
CA GLU A 43 -13.26 -6.89 -4.06
C GLU A 43 -14.16 -5.95 -4.88
N ASP A 44 -13.73 -4.70 -5.06
CA ASP A 44 -14.48 -3.69 -5.82
C ASP A 44 -14.68 -4.13 -7.27
N PHE A 45 -13.63 -4.68 -7.89
CA PHE A 45 -13.71 -5.22 -9.25
C PHE A 45 -14.64 -6.43 -9.33
N THR A 46 -14.53 -7.39 -8.42
CA THR A 46 -15.38 -8.59 -8.42
C THR A 46 -16.85 -8.25 -8.12
N ALA A 47 -17.12 -7.30 -7.23
CA ALA A 47 -18.46 -6.80 -6.97
C ALA A 47 -19.07 -6.14 -8.22
N THR A 48 -18.28 -5.34 -8.93
CA THR A 48 -18.69 -4.69 -10.18
C THR A 48 -18.91 -5.72 -11.29
N ALA A 49 -18.01 -6.68 -11.43
CA ALA A 49 -18.10 -7.75 -12.41
C ALA A 49 -19.35 -8.62 -12.17
N LYS A 50 -19.68 -8.91 -10.91
CA LYS A 50 -20.89 -9.64 -10.52
C LYS A 50 -22.16 -8.87 -10.90
N LYS A 51 -22.19 -7.56 -10.65
CA LYS A 51 -23.31 -6.68 -11.07
C LYS A 51 -23.49 -6.68 -12.59
N ALA A 52 -22.38 -6.67 -13.33
CA ALA A 52 -22.35 -6.74 -14.79
C ALA A 52 -22.51 -8.17 -15.35
N LYS A 53 -22.73 -9.19 -14.50
CA LYS A 53 -22.91 -10.61 -14.87
C LYS A 53 -21.75 -11.18 -15.71
N LEU A 54 -20.53 -10.69 -15.48
CA LEU A 54 -19.35 -11.17 -16.17
C LEU A 54 -19.04 -12.63 -15.78
N PRO A 55 -18.67 -13.48 -16.74
CA PRO A 55 -18.22 -14.84 -16.46
C PRO A 55 -16.98 -14.84 -15.56
N LYS A 56 -16.92 -15.76 -14.59
CA LYS A 56 -15.79 -15.88 -13.65
C LYS A 56 -14.43 -15.97 -14.35
N SER A 57 -14.34 -16.73 -15.45
CA SER A 57 -13.12 -16.84 -16.25
C SER A 57 -12.63 -15.47 -16.75
N MET A 58 -13.54 -14.67 -17.30
CA MET A 58 -13.22 -13.33 -17.81
C MET A 58 -12.87 -12.35 -16.68
N THR A 59 -13.58 -12.39 -15.55
CA THR A 59 -13.26 -11.61 -14.35
C THR A 59 -11.85 -11.93 -13.84
N MET A 60 -11.50 -13.21 -13.74
CA MET A 60 -10.16 -13.62 -13.29
C MET A 60 -9.07 -13.22 -14.29
N SER A 61 -9.32 -13.34 -15.59
CA SER A 61 -8.39 -12.87 -16.62
C SER A 61 -8.17 -11.36 -16.54
N GLN A 62 -9.21 -10.57 -16.30
CA GLN A 62 -9.07 -9.12 -16.14
C GLN A 62 -8.34 -8.75 -14.85
N LEU A 63 -8.61 -9.41 -13.71
CA LEU A 63 -7.88 -9.20 -12.46
C LEU A 63 -6.38 -9.48 -12.62
N LYS A 64 -6.02 -10.61 -13.26
CA LYS A 64 -4.61 -10.97 -13.52
C LYS A 64 -3.88 -9.95 -14.39
N ASN A 65 -4.58 -9.29 -15.31
CA ASN A 65 -4.01 -8.29 -16.20
C ASN A 65 -4.32 -6.85 -15.75
N HIS A 66 -4.82 -6.67 -14.52
CA HIS A 66 -5.19 -5.35 -14.04
C HIS A 66 -3.92 -4.54 -13.78
N PRO A 67 -3.73 -3.38 -14.45
CA PRO A 67 -2.45 -2.67 -14.44
C PRO A 67 -2.03 -2.25 -13.03
N GLU A 68 -2.99 -1.86 -12.19
CA GLU A 68 -2.69 -1.46 -10.81
C GLU A 68 -2.31 -2.66 -9.93
N ILE A 69 -2.92 -3.83 -10.15
CA ILE A 69 -2.59 -5.04 -9.40
C ILE A 69 -1.17 -5.48 -9.74
N LEU A 70 -0.81 -5.44 -11.03
CA LEU A 70 0.54 -5.77 -11.50
C LEU A 70 1.60 -4.83 -10.91
N LYS A 71 1.32 -3.52 -10.83
CA LYS A 71 2.22 -2.56 -10.18
C LYS A 71 2.40 -2.88 -8.71
N ILE A 72 1.32 -3.12 -7.98
CA ILE A 72 1.38 -3.48 -6.55
C ILE A 72 2.18 -4.77 -6.36
N GLU A 73 1.98 -5.78 -7.20
CA GLU A 73 2.74 -7.04 -7.11
C GLU A 73 4.22 -6.85 -7.43
N ALA A 74 4.57 -5.99 -8.40
CA ALA A 74 5.95 -5.62 -8.66
C ALA A 74 6.57 -4.90 -7.45
N SER A 75 5.88 -3.91 -6.87
CA SER A 75 6.34 -3.20 -5.68
C SER A 75 6.48 -4.12 -4.47
N LEU A 76 5.54 -5.05 -4.25
CA LEU A 76 5.63 -6.05 -3.19
C LEU A 76 6.83 -6.99 -3.40
N ALA A 77 7.11 -7.40 -4.63
CA ALA A 77 8.27 -8.23 -4.94
C ALA A 77 9.58 -7.47 -4.67
N GLN A 78 9.64 -6.18 -5.03
CA GLN A 78 10.81 -5.33 -4.74
C GLN A 78 11.00 -5.14 -3.24
N LEU A 79 9.97 -4.75 -2.50
CA LEU A 79 10.06 -4.53 -1.05
C LEU A 79 10.42 -5.81 -0.28
N ARG A 80 9.91 -6.96 -0.71
CA ARG A 80 10.30 -8.26 -0.15
C ARG A 80 11.73 -8.65 -0.51
N GLY A 81 12.19 -8.34 -1.72
CA GLY A 81 13.57 -8.54 -2.13
C GLY A 81 14.54 -7.66 -1.32
N GLU A 82 14.21 -6.38 -1.17
CA GLU A 82 14.96 -5.41 -0.35
C GLU A 82 15.00 -5.81 1.12
N ALA A 83 13.90 -6.33 1.68
CA ALA A 83 13.88 -6.86 3.05
C ALA A 83 14.81 -8.07 3.24
N VAL A 84 15.01 -8.90 2.20
CA VAL A 84 15.91 -10.05 2.25
C VAL A 84 17.38 -9.64 2.09
N GLU A 85 17.67 -8.62 1.28
CA GLU A 85 19.04 -8.15 1.07
C GLU A 85 19.60 -7.34 2.24
N SER A 86 18.75 -6.64 3.01
CA SER A 86 19.20 -5.82 4.14
C SER A 86 19.63 -6.61 5.39
N ASN A 87 19.49 -7.94 5.39
CA ASN A 87 19.77 -8.83 6.53
C ASN A 87 20.90 -9.86 6.25
N ARG A 88 21.84 -9.53 5.34
CA ARG A 88 22.96 -10.38 4.95
C ARG A 88 24.29 -9.63 5.03
#